data_AF-A0A5T2BA06-F1
#
_entry.id   AF-A0A5T2BA06-F1
#
_cell.length_a   1.000
_cell.length_b   1.000
_cell.length_c   1.000
_cell.angle_alpha   90.00
_cell.angle_beta   90.00
_cell.angle_gamma   90.00
#
_symmetry.space_group_name_H-M   'P 1'
#
loop_
_entity.id
_entity.type
_entity.pdbx_description
1 polymer ?
#
loop_
_entity_poly.entity_id
_entity_poly.type
_entity_poly.pdbx_seq_one_letter_code
_entity_poly.pdbx_strand_id
1 'polypeptide(L)'
;MRIILALFIYIYAFGIDICKEKEIEMSIYINKYINAYENKNLGYSEEKLYNKAVDDCSVKKDKEACLYIYNNFIINGNYKVEKNIFNLITILTHLGIIIQSDKDKKYKEIDYLISLDSYKNALDEINYVLSKTNDTKTIEGLKLLKKMSDFEINRAYACPLYYNDKLQSDAIDMPCACKKNTALLIKPDTIKRAFLNLKLLCDKYKDSVSCGVVGGLYENGKGVRINFKQAKKYYGLACDGGYQLGCDGYKRFMGY
;
A
#
# COMPACT_ATOMS: atom_id res chain seq x y z
N MET A 1 -13.07 33.26 -17.26
CA MET A 1 -12.90 33.43 -15.80
C MET A 1 -13.74 32.46 -14.97
N ARG A 2 -15.03 32.23 -15.26
CA ARG A 2 -15.88 31.28 -14.49
C ARG A 2 -15.52 29.79 -14.63
N ILE A 3 -15.03 29.35 -15.79
CA ILE A 3 -14.63 27.94 -16.01
C ILE A 3 -13.33 27.59 -15.26
N ILE A 4 -12.38 28.53 -15.19
CA ILE A 4 -11.14 28.36 -14.43
C ILE A 4 -11.46 28.32 -12.93
N LEU A 5 -12.38 29.16 -12.45
CA LEU A 5 -12.85 29.11 -11.06
C LEU A 5 -13.52 27.77 -10.71
N ALA A 6 -14.30 27.19 -11.64
CA ALA A 6 -14.96 25.89 -11.44
C ALA A 6 -13.97 24.71 -11.43
N LEU A 7 -12.90 24.75 -12.24
CA LEU A 7 -11.80 23.77 -12.18
C LEU A 7 -11.00 23.90 -10.89
N PHE A 8 -10.74 25.12 -10.43
CA PHE A 8 -10.14 25.38 -9.11
C PHE A 8 -11.03 24.85 -7.97
N ILE A 9 -12.35 25.07 -8.04
CA ILE A 9 -13.28 24.53 -7.04
C ILE A 9 -13.34 23.00 -7.10
N TYR A 10 -13.29 22.39 -8.29
CA TYR A 10 -13.34 20.94 -8.44
C TYR A 10 -12.09 20.23 -7.88
N ILE A 11 -10.91 20.84 -8.04
CA ILE A 11 -9.63 20.35 -7.45
C ILE A 11 -9.63 20.47 -5.92
N TYR A 12 -10.36 21.45 -5.35
CA TYR A 12 -10.46 21.66 -3.90
C TYR A 12 -11.65 20.95 -3.24
N ALA A 13 -12.73 20.68 -3.97
CA ALA A 13 -13.98 20.15 -3.41
C ALA A 13 -13.97 18.63 -3.18
N PHE A 14 -13.06 17.91 -3.81
CA PHE A 14 -12.81 16.49 -3.53
C PHE A 14 -11.39 16.39 -3.02
N GLY A 15 -11.22 15.87 -1.81
CA GLY A 15 -9.89 15.67 -1.23
C GLY A 15 -8.92 15.06 -2.22
N ILE A 16 -7.72 15.64 -2.29
CA ILE A 16 -6.65 15.14 -3.13
C ILE A 16 -6.15 13.87 -2.47
N ASP A 17 -6.77 12.73 -2.81
CA ASP A 17 -6.16 11.45 -2.51
C ASP A 17 -4.98 11.27 -3.46
N ILE A 18 -3.79 11.37 -2.89
CA ILE A 18 -2.52 11.24 -3.59
C ILE A 18 -2.35 9.91 -4.33
N CYS A 19 -3.16 8.90 -4.01
CA CYS A 19 -3.12 7.58 -4.62
C CYS A 19 -4.11 7.35 -5.76
N LYS A 20 -5.14 8.19 -5.91
CA LYS A 20 -6.28 7.88 -6.80
C LYS A 20 -5.87 7.65 -8.26
N GLU A 21 -4.99 8.50 -8.80
CA GLU A 21 -4.48 8.36 -10.17
C GLU A 21 -3.62 7.10 -10.32
N LYS A 22 -2.76 6.82 -9.33
CA LYS A 22 -1.87 5.66 -9.37
C LYS A 22 -2.60 4.33 -9.27
N GLU A 23 -3.73 4.27 -8.57
CA GLU A 23 -4.59 3.08 -8.54
C GLU A 23 -5.21 2.79 -9.92
N ILE A 24 -5.63 3.84 -10.65
CA ILE A 24 -6.15 3.70 -12.01
C ILE A 24 -5.03 3.24 -12.96
N GLU A 25 -3.86 3.90 -12.91
CA GLU A 25 -2.70 3.51 -13.71
C GLU A 25 -2.30 2.05 -13.43
N MET A 26 -2.30 1.64 -12.17
CA MET A 26 -1.99 0.27 -11.75
C MET A 26 -2.97 -0.75 -12.35
N SER A 27 -4.27 -0.45 -12.36
CA SER A 27 -5.26 -1.33 -12.97
C SER A 27 -5.07 -1.48 -14.48
N ILE A 28 -4.82 -0.37 -15.19
CA ILE A 28 -4.52 -0.39 -16.64
C ILE A 28 -3.23 -1.17 -16.90
N TYR A 29 -2.22 -0.94 -16.07
CA TYR A 29 -0.93 -1.61 -16.14
C TYR A 29 -1.10 -3.13 -16.01
N ILE A 30 -1.76 -3.60 -14.96
CA ILE A 30 -2.00 -5.03 -14.72
C ILE A 30 -2.76 -5.67 -15.89
N ASN A 31 -3.86 -5.05 -16.33
CA ASN A 31 -4.69 -5.57 -17.43
C ASN A 31 -3.92 -5.72 -18.75
N LYS A 32 -3.02 -4.79 -19.06
CA LYS A 32 -2.17 -4.89 -20.24
C LYS A 32 -1.34 -6.18 -20.25
N TYR A 33 -0.72 -6.52 -19.13
CA TYR A 33 0.17 -7.69 -19.03
C TYR A 33 -0.61 -9.01 -18.94
N ILE A 34 -1.77 -9.02 -18.28
CA ILE A 34 -2.68 -10.17 -18.27
C ILE A 34 -3.10 -10.53 -19.69
N ASN A 35 -3.62 -9.56 -20.43
CA ASN A 35 -4.09 -9.78 -21.79
C ASN A 35 -2.96 -10.29 -22.69
N ALA A 36 -1.73 -9.79 -22.50
CA ALA A 36 -0.57 -10.28 -23.22
C ALA A 36 -0.26 -11.75 -22.87
N TYR A 37 -0.30 -12.11 -21.59
CA TYR A 37 -0.04 -13.47 -21.13
C TYR A 37 -1.08 -14.47 -21.64
N GLU A 38 -2.37 -14.13 -21.51
CA GLU A 38 -3.48 -14.97 -21.95
C GLU A 38 -3.46 -15.19 -23.47
N ASN A 39 -3.21 -14.14 -24.25
CA ASN A 39 -3.10 -14.24 -25.71
C ASN A 39 -1.94 -15.12 -26.18
N LYS A 40 -0.81 -15.14 -25.46
CA LYS A 40 0.32 -16.04 -25.76
C LYS A 40 -0.01 -17.51 -25.46
N ASN A 41 -1.02 -17.77 -24.64
CA ASN A 41 -1.35 -19.10 -24.14
C ASN A 41 -2.81 -19.49 -24.44
N LEU A 42 -3.33 -19.05 -25.60
CA LEU A 42 -4.67 -19.38 -26.05
C LEU A 42 -4.92 -20.89 -26.06
N GLY A 43 -6.13 -21.28 -25.64
CA GLY A 43 -6.56 -22.68 -25.59
C GLY A 43 -6.10 -23.45 -24.34
N TYR A 44 -5.38 -22.83 -23.41
CA TYR A 44 -5.13 -23.41 -22.09
C TYR A 44 -6.39 -23.32 -21.22
N SER A 45 -6.66 -24.37 -20.45
CA SER A 45 -7.62 -24.26 -19.35
C SER A 45 -7.07 -23.33 -18.26
N GLU A 46 -7.96 -22.77 -17.45
CA GLU A 46 -7.62 -21.87 -16.33
C GLU A 46 -6.55 -22.49 -15.41
N GLU A 47 -6.72 -23.74 -15.01
CA GLU A 47 -5.76 -24.46 -14.16
C GLU A 47 -4.39 -24.66 -14.84
N LYS A 48 -4.40 -25.03 -16.13
CA LYS A 48 -3.15 -25.26 -16.87
C LYS A 48 -2.40 -23.94 -17.09
N LEU A 49 -3.12 -22.86 -17.36
CA LEU A 49 -2.54 -21.53 -17.54
C LEU A 49 -1.95 -21.01 -16.23
N TYR A 50 -2.65 -21.17 -15.12
CA TYR A 50 -2.17 -20.78 -13.79
C TYR A 50 -0.89 -21.53 -13.40
N ASN A 51 -0.87 -22.86 -13.51
CA ASN A 51 0.32 -23.64 -13.16
C ASN A 51 1.53 -23.24 -14.03
N LYS A 52 1.28 -23.02 -15.32
CA LYS A 52 2.31 -22.50 -16.24
C LYS A 52 2.78 -21.09 -15.82
N ALA A 53 1.88 -20.23 -15.37
CA ALA A 53 2.23 -18.90 -14.90
C ALA A 53 3.13 -18.96 -13.66
N VAL A 54 2.85 -19.87 -12.71
CA VAL A 54 3.68 -20.08 -11.53
C VAL A 54 5.12 -20.42 -11.92
N ASP A 55 5.30 -21.32 -12.88
CA ASP A 55 6.63 -21.69 -13.37
C ASP A 55 7.32 -20.54 -14.11
N ASP A 56 6.61 -19.87 -15.03
CA ASP A 56 7.15 -18.75 -15.79
C ASP A 56 7.54 -17.58 -14.87
N CYS A 57 6.73 -17.26 -13.86
CA CYS A 57 7.04 -16.23 -12.87
C CYS A 57 8.21 -16.65 -11.97
N SER A 58 8.15 -17.85 -11.38
CA SER A 58 9.10 -18.26 -10.35
C SER A 58 10.47 -18.62 -10.90
N VAL A 59 10.53 -19.29 -12.06
CA VAL A 59 11.76 -19.78 -12.68
C VAL A 59 12.31 -18.78 -13.67
N LYS A 60 11.47 -18.29 -14.60
CA LYS A 60 11.93 -17.42 -15.70
C LYS A 60 11.87 -15.94 -15.35
N LYS A 61 11.29 -15.60 -14.19
CA LYS A 61 11.06 -14.21 -13.77
C LYS A 61 10.24 -13.42 -14.79
N ASP A 62 9.32 -14.12 -15.47
CA ASP A 62 8.46 -13.52 -16.48
C ASP A 62 7.43 -12.60 -15.84
N LYS A 63 7.47 -11.31 -16.20
CA LYS A 63 6.63 -10.27 -15.58
C LYS A 63 5.16 -10.44 -15.91
N GLU A 64 4.83 -10.85 -17.13
CA GLU A 64 3.43 -11.06 -17.55
C GLU A 64 2.80 -12.19 -16.74
N ALA A 65 3.52 -13.30 -16.57
CA ALA A 65 3.11 -14.42 -15.74
C ALA A 65 2.92 -14.01 -14.27
N CYS A 66 3.85 -13.23 -13.69
CA CYS A 66 3.72 -12.74 -12.33
C CYS A 66 2.47 -11.84 -12.16
N LEU A 67 2.21 -10.93 -13.10
CA LEU A 67 1.04 -10.06 -13.03
C LEU A 67 -0.28 -10.82 -13.25
N TYR A 68 -0.26 -11.87 -14.08
CA TYR A 68 -1.38 -12.79 -14.23
C TYR A 68 -1.73 -13.48 -12.91
N ILE A 69 -0.73 -14.01 -12.20
CA ILE A 69 -0.88 -14.59 -10.86
C ILE A 69 -1.45 -13.55 -9.88
N TYR A 70 -0.85 -12.37 -9.81
CA TYR A 70 -1.28 -11.30 -8.92
C TYR A 70 -2.76 -10.97 -9.09
N ASN A 71 -3.23 -10.82 -10.33
CA ASN A 71 -4.62 -10.47 -10.60
C ASN A 71 -5.60 -11.59 -10.26
N ASN A 72 -5.25 -12.84 -10.56
CA ASN A 72 -6.09 -13.99 -10.21
C ASN A 72 -6.36 -14.05 -8.70
N PHE A 73 -5.36 -13.74 -7.88
CA PHE A 73 -5.49 -13.78 -6.43
C PHE A 73 -6.07 -12.52 -5.82
N ILE A 74 -5.44 -11.38 -6.07
CA ILE A 74 -5.70 -10.16 -5.30
C ILE A 74 -6.93 -9.43 -5.79
N ILE A 75 -7.17 -9.42 -7.10
CA ILE A 75 -8.24 -8.62 -7.71
C ILE A 75 -9.52 -9.45 -7.81
N ASN A 76 -9.41 -10.68 -8.31
CA ASN A 76 -10.59 -11.51 -8.57
C ASN A 76 -11.00 -12.40 -7.38
N GLY A 77 -10.16 -12.49 -6.33
CA GLY A 77 -10.42 -13.38 -5.19
C GLY A 77 -10.60 -14.85 -5.62
N ASN A 78 -10.02 -15.23 -6.76
CA ASN A 78 -10.29 -16.50 -7.39
C ASN A 78 -9.34 -17.58 -6.84
N TYR A 79 -9.58 -17.99 -5.59
CA TYR A 79 -8.85 -19.08 -4.92
C TYR A 79 -9.15 -20.47 -5.51
N LYS A 80 -9.86 -20.56 -6.64
CA LYS A 80 -10.30 -21.86 -7.19
C LYS A 80 -9.15 -22.74 -7.64
N VAL A 81 -8.04 -22.14 -8.05
CA VAL A 81 -6.90 -22.87 -8.63
C VAL A 81 -5.84 -23.24 -7.59
N GLU A 82 -5.42 -22.32 -6.72
CA GLU A 82 -4.46 -22.62 -5.64
C GLU A 82 -5.18 -22.81 -4.30
N LYS A 83 -5.26 -24.06 -3.85
CA LYS A 83 -5.91 -24.45 -2.59
C LYS A 83 -4.93 -24.54 -1.42
N ASN A 84 -3.63 -24.52 -1.69
CA ASN A 84 -2.60 -24.56 -0.67
C ASN A 84 -2.20 -23.14 -0.26
N ILE A 85 -2.66 -22.74 0.93
CA ILE A 85 -2.39 -21.44 1.52
C ILE A 85 -0.90 -21.14 1.68
N PHE A 86 -0.04 -22.15 1.88
CA PHE A 86 1.41 -21.95 1.99
C PHE A 86 2.05 -21.61 0.65
N ASN A 87 1.60 -22.25 -0.43
CA ASN A 87 2.04 -21.90 -1.78
C ASN A 87 1.65 -20.46 -2.08
N LEU A 88 0.41 -20.08 -1.76
CA LEU A 88 -0.08 -18.71 -1.95
C LEU A 88 0.76 -17.69 -1.17
N ILE A 89 1.00 -17.92 0.12
CA ILE A 89 1.86 -17.05 0.95
C ILE A 89 3.25 -16.92 0.31
N THR A 90 3.82 -18.03 -0.15
CA THR A 90 5.15 -18.06 -0.76
C THR A 90 5.17 -17.26 -2.06
N ILE A 91 4.18 -17.46 -2.93
CA ILE A 91 4.01 -16.74 -4.20
C ILE A 91 3.91 -15.24 -3.93
N LEU A 92 2.99 -14.81 -3.07
CA LEU A 92 2.80 -13.38 -2.75
C LEU A 92 4.07 -12.74 -2.15
N THR A 93 4.81 -13.48 -1.33
CA THR A 93 6.07 -13.01 -0.75
C THR A 93 7.15 -12.83 -1.81
N HIS A 94 7.25 -13.71 -2.81
CA HIS A 94 8.28 -13.62 -3.85
C HIS A 94 7.88 -12.71 -5.02
N LEU A 95 6.60 -12.64 -5.34
CA LEU A 95 6.07 -11.85 -6.46
C LEU A 95 6.44 -10.38 -6.31
N GLY A 96 6.31 -9.80 -5.12
CA GLY A 96 6.73 -8.42 -4.85
C GLY A 96 8.21 -8.16 -5.18
N ILE A 97 9.09 -9.11 -4.84
CA ILE A 97 10.53 -8.99 -5.13
C ILE A 97 10.78 -9.05 -6.64
N ILE A 98 10.10 -9.95 -7.35
CA ILE A 98 10.27 -10.14 -8.79
C ILE A 98 9.78 -8.90 -9.55
N ILE A 99 8.61 -8.36 -9.20
CA ILE A 99 8.05 -7.18 -9.85
C ILE A 99 8.95 -5.95 -9.67
N GLN A 100 9.58 -5.77 -8.50
CA GLN A 100 10.52 -4.65 -8.26
C GLN A 100 11.85 -4.76 -9.02
N SER A 101 12.19 -5.93 -9.56
CA SER A 101 13.42 -6.13 -10.32
C SER A 101 13.36 -5.57 -11.76
N ASP A 102 12.19 -5.10 -12.20
CA ASP A 102 12.03 -4.45 -13.51
C ASP A 102 12.84 -3.15 -13.59
N LYS A 103 13.48 -2.95 -14.74
CA LYS A 103 14.33 -1.78 -15.04
C LYS A 103 13.53 -0.63 -15.63
N ASP A 104 12.26 -0.83 -16.02
CA ASP A 104 11.42 0.26 -16.54
C ASP A 104 11.06 1.27 -15.46
N LYS A 105 11.81 2.38 -15.45
CA LYS A 105 11.59 3.49 -14.52
C LYS A 105 10.20 4.13 -14.65
N LYS A 106 9.49 3.93 -15.78
CA LYS A 106 8.17 4.51 -16.02
C LYS A 106 7.12 4.00 -15.04
N TYR A 107 7.17 2.71 -14.71
CA TYR A 107 6.17 2.04 -13.86
C TYR A 107 6.70 1.73 -12.46
N LYS A 108 7.83 2.35 -12.08
CA LYS A 108 8.52 2.09 -10.81
C LYS A 108 7.59 2.22 -9.59
N GLU A 109 6.76 3.27 -9.51
CA GLU A 109 5.81 3.43 -8.39
C GLU A 109 4.70 2.38 -8.41
N ILE A 110 4.20 2.02 -9.60
CA ILE A 110 3.18 0.97 -9.75
C ILE A 110 3.72 -0.39 -9.30
N ASP A 111 4.94 -0.74 -9.71
CA ASP A 111 5.60 -1.97 -9.30
C ASP A 111 5.77 -2.03 -7.77
N TYR A 112 6.10 -0.90 -7.14
CA TYR A 112 6.13 -0.79 -5.68
C TYR A 112 4.76 -0.97 -5.03
N LEU A 113 3.70 -0.38 -5.60
CA LEU A 113 2.33 -0.53 -5.09
C LEU A 113 1.86 -1.99 -5.13
N ILE A 114 2.07 -2.67 -6.25
CA ILE A 114 1.75 -4.11 -6.41
C ILE A 114 2.52 -4.95 -5.39
N SER A 115 3.78 -4.60 -5.14
CA SER A 115 4.62 -5.31 -4.16
C SER A 115 4.13 -5.12 -2.73
N LEU A 116 3.81 -3.88 -2.35
CA LEU A 116 3.25 -3.57 -1.03
C LEU A 116 1.91 -4.30 -0.80
N ASP A 117 1.04 -4.31 -1.81
CA ASP A 117 -0.23 -5.03 -1.75
C ASP A 117 0.01 -6.55 -1.63
N SER A 118 0.98 -7.11 -2.37
CA SER A 118 1.36 -8.52 -2.27
C SER A 118 1.87 -8.89 -0.87
N TYR A 119 2.78 -8.09 -0.30
CA TYR A 119 3.31 -8.33 1.05
C TYR A 119 2.23 -8.22 2.13
N LYS A 120 1.30 -7.25 1.99
CA LYS A 120 0.18 -7.10 2.91
C LYS A 120 -0.72 -8.34 2.88
N ASN A 121 -1.13 -8.79 1.70
CA ASN A 121 -1.97 -9.97 1.58
C ASN A 121 -1.27 -11.23 2.11
N ALA A 122 0.03 -11.40 1.83
CA ALA A 122 0.81 -12.48 2.44
C ALA A 122 0.79 -12.44 3.97
N LEU A 123 0.94 -11.25 4.56
CA LEU A 123 0.89 -11.05 6.01
C LEU A 123 -0.48 -11.39 6.60
N ASP A 124 -1.56 -11.01 5.92
CA ASP A 124 -2.94 -11.29 6.33
C ASP A 124 -3.20 -12.81 6.32
N GLU A 125 -2.79 -13.52 5.26
CA GLU A 125 -2.86 -14.98 5.18
C GLU A 125 -2.02 -15.67 6.28
N ILE A 126 -0.78 -15.21 6.50
CA ILE A 126 0.07 -15.72 7.58
C ILE A 126 -0.61 -15.56 8.95
N ASN A 127 -1.16 -14.38 9.23
CA ASN A 127 -1.85 -14.12 10.49
C ASN A 127 -3.10 -14.98 10.64
N TYR A 128 -3.85 -15.18 9.55
CA TYR A 128 -5.00 -16.07 9.52
C TYR A 128 -4.60 -17.51 9.88
N VAL A 129 -3.60 -18.08 9.22
CA VAL A 129 -3.14 -19.45 9.51
C VAL A 129 -2.63 -19.58 10.94
N LEU A 130 -1.81 -18.62 11.41
CA LEU A 130 -1.31 -18.59 12.78
C LEU A 130 -2.43 -18.55 13.83
N SER A 131 -3.60 -17.97 13.50
CA SER A 131 -4.77 -17.94 14.39
C SER A 131 -5.54 -19.27 14.47
N LYS A 132 -5.28 -20.20 13.54
CA LYS A 132 -6.03 -21.46 13.41
C LYS A 132 -5.21 -22.71 13.69
N THR A 133 -3.89 -22.65 13.50
CA THR A 133 -3.00 -23.81 13.60
C THR A 133 -2.39 -23.96 14.99
N ASN A 134 -2.20 -25.23 15.41
CA ASN A 134 -1.43 -25.60 16.60
C ASN A 134 -0.12 -26.34 16.24
N ASP A 135 0.16 -26.56 14.96
CA ASP A 135 1.39 -27.26 14.55
C ASP A 135 2.62 -26.38 14.75
N THR A 136 3.53 -26.81 15.62
CA THR A 136 4.69 -26.00 16.05
C THR A 136 5.61 -25.68 14.88
N LYS A 137 5.87 -26.65 14.00
CA LYS A 137 6.75 -26.45 12.82
C LYS A 137 6.17 -25.43 11.85
N THR A 138 4.87 -25.52 11.58
CA THR A 138 4.13 -24.53 10.79
C THR A 138 4.24 -23.14 11.41
N ILE A 139 4.02 -23.02 12.71
CA ILE A 139 4.09 -21.74 13.43
C ILE A 139 5.49 -21.12 13.30
N GLU A 140 6.55 -21.91 13.46
CA GLU A 140 7.93 -21.43 13.32
C GLU A 140 8.24 -20.95 11.90
N GLY A 141 7.85 -21.72 10.88
CA GLY A 141 8.02 -21.33 9.48
C GLY A 141 7.28 -20.05 9.11
N LEU A 142 6.02 -19.92 9.53
CA LEU A 142 5.21 -18.73 9.28
C LEU A 142 5.73 -17.49 10.01
N LYS A 143 6.27 -17.64 11.23
CA LYS A 143 6.94 -16.54 11.93
C LYS A 143 8.17 -16.03 11.18
N LEU A 144 8.92 -16.91 10.53
CA LEU A 144 10.06 -16.50 9.69
C LEU A 144 9.58 -15.71 8.47
N LEU A 145 8.59 -16.21 7.73
CA LEU A 145 8.02 -15.53 6.58
C LEU A 145 7.46 -14.14 6.94
N LYS A 146 6.74 -14.05 8.07
CA LYS A 146 6.24 -12.78 8.59
C LYS A 146 7.37 -11.77 8.84
N LYS A 147 8.47 -12.20 9.45
CA LYS A 147 9.64 -11.35 9.66
C LYS A 147 10.26 -10.87 8.35
N MET A 148 10.30 -11.72 7.33
CA MET A 148 10.78 -11.35 5.99
C MET A 148 9.86 -10.30 5.34
N SER A 149 8.54 -10.48 5.39
CA SER A 149 7.58 -9.49 4.86
C SER A 149 7.69 -8.15 5.61
N ASP A 150 7.78 -8.19 6.94
CA ASP A 150 7.97 -6.99 7.76
C ASP A 150 9.30 -6.29 7.44
N PHE A 151 10.36 -7.05 7.17
CA PHE A 151 11.65 -6.49 6.74
C PHE A 151 11.54 -5.77 5.39
N GLU A 152 10.90 -6.38 4.38
CA GLU A 152 10.74 -5.74 3.06
C GLU A 152 9.84 -4.50 3.13
N ILE A 153 8.75 -4.54 3.90
CA ILE A 153 7.90 -3.36 4.17
C ILE A 153 8.74 -2.24 4.80
N ASN A 154 9.59 -2.56 5.77
CA ASN A 154 10.44 -1.56 6.42
C ASN A 154 11.55 -1.01 5.53
N ARG A 155 12.05 -1.80 4.56
CA ARG A 155 13.14 -1.41 3.66
C ARG A 155 12.67 -0.60 2.45
N ALA A 156 11.38 -0.68 2.08
CA ALA A 156 10.85 0.01 0.92
C ALA A 156 11.15 1.52 0.96
N TYR A 157 12.01 1.98 0.04
CA TYR A 157 12.53 3.36 -0.05
C TYR A 157 11.50 4.42 -0.50
N ALA A 158 10.20 4.10 -0.46
CA ALA A 158 9.14 5.03 -0.88
C ALA A 158 8.98 6.21 0.09
N CYS A 159 9.42 6.07 1.34
CA CYS A 159 9.31 7.16 2.31
C CYS A 159 10.66 7.77 2.69
N PRO A 160 10.66 9.01 3.20
CA PRO A 160 11.84 9.66 3.75
C PRO A 160 12.64 8.74 4.68
N LEU A 161 13.97 8.81 4.55
CA LEU A 161 14.87 8.05 5.41
C LEU A 161 14.93 8.70 6.80
N TYR A 162 14.60 7.92 7.83
CA TYR A 162 14.84 8.26 9.22
C TYR A 162 15.91 7.34 9.78
N TYR A 163 16.96 7.91 10.35
CA TYR A 163 17.98 7.18 11.10
C TYR A 163 17.96 7.66 12.55
N ASN A 164 17.75 6.75 13.52
CA ASN A 164 17.51 7.08 14.93
C ASN A 164 16.48 8.21 15.12
N ASP A 165 15.35 8.12 14.40
CA ASP A 165 14.29 9.12 14.34
C ASP A 165 14.68 10.51 13.81
N LYS A 166 15.88 10.65 13.24
CA LYS A 166 16.32 11.89 12.57
C LYS A 166 16.10 11.79 11.07
N LEU A 167 15.32 12.73 10.54
CA LEU A 167 15.07 12.90 9.12
C LEU A 167 16.40 13.14 8.39
N GLN A 168 16.76 12.26 7.47
CA GLN A 168 17.97 12.38 6.66
C GLN A 168 17.70 13.16 5.36
N SER A 169 16.45 13.15 4.89
CA SER A 169 16.00 13.87 3.70
C SER A 169 14.49 14.03 3.77
N ASP A 170 13.94 15.18 3.35
CA ASP A 170 12.50 15.44 3.24
C ASP A 170 11.93 15.09 1.84
N ALA A 171 12.73 14.43 1.00
CA ALA A 171 12.27 13.91 -0.27
C ALA A 171 11.37 12.67 -0.05
N ILE A 172 10.17 12.71 -0.63
CA ILE A 172 9.33 11.52 -0.81
C ILE A 172 9.50 11.08 -2.26
N ASP A 173 10.10 9.91 -2.48
CA ASP A 173 10.07 9.20 -3.76
C ASP A 173 8.78 8.38 -3.80
N MET A 174 7.97 8.43 -4.86
CA MET A 174 6.71 7.66 -4.94
C MET A 174 5.71 7.94 -3.80
N PRO A 175 5.07 9.12 -3.80
CA PRO A 175 4.23 9.55 -2.69
C PRO A 175 3.04 8.64 -2.38
N CYS A 176 2.44 7.98 -3.38
CA CYS A 176 1.37 7.01 -3.12
C CYS A 176 1.92 5.75 -2.48
N ALA A 177 3.03 5.21 -3.00
CA ALA A 177 3.69 4.07 -2.37
C ALA A 177 4.11 4.39 -0.93
N CYS A 178 4.55 5.63 -0.66
CA CYS A 178 4.83 6.07 0.70
C CYS A 178 3.59 6.04 1.60
N LYS A 179 2.46 6.58 1.12
CA LYS A 179 1.19 6.57 1.87
C LYS A 179 0.76 5.14 2.20
N LYS A 180 0.75 4.23 1.20
CA LYS A 180 0.41 2.81 1.40
C LYS A 180 1.37 2.12 2.38
N ASN A 181 2.68 2.29 2.19
CA ASN A 181 3.69 1.73 3.10
C ASN A 181 3.52 2.24 4.53
N THR A 182 3.27 3.53 4.68
CA THR A 182 3.08 4.18 5.98
C THR A 182 1.88 3.63 6.74
N ALA A 183 0.79 3.25 6.06
CA ALA A 183 -0.33 2.57 6.68
C ALA A 183 0.06 1.22 7.30
N LEU A 184 0.99 0.48 6.67
CA LEU A 184 1.54 -0.78 7.20
C LEU A 184 2.46 -0.56 8.42
N LEU A 185 3.04 0.64 8.55
CA LEU A 185 3.90 1.05 9.67
C LEU A 185 3.13 1.61 10.88
N ILE A 186 1.79 1.59 10.91
CA ILE A 186 1.04 2.03 12.10
C ILE A 186 1.05 0.91 13.16
N LYS A 187 2.24 0.57 13.65
CA LYS A 187 2.48 -0.38 14.75
C LYS A 187 3.15 0.36 15.92
N PRO A 188 3.01 -0.10 17.18
CA PRO A 188 3.52 0.61 18.36
C PRO A 188 5.00 1.03 18.27
N ASP A 189 5.85 0.18 17.69
CA ASP A 189 7.29 0.38 17.50
C ASP A 189 7.64 1.33 16.34
N THR A 190 6.73 1.54 15.40
CA THR A 190 6.98 2.31 14.17
C THR A 190 6.08 3.54 14.01
N ILE A 191 5.16 3.76 14.96
CA ILE A 191 4.13 4.83 14.92
C ILE A 191 4.71 6.24 14.82
N LYS A 192 5.89 6.49 15.41
CA LYS A 192 6.57 7.79 15.31
C LYS A 192 7.02 8.06 13.88
N ARG A 193 7.62 7.08 13.21
CA ARG A 193 8.01 7.18 11.80
C ARG A 193 6.76 7.33 10.91
N ALA A 194 5.71 6.57 11.17
CA ALA A 194 4.45 6.71 10.44
C ALA A 194 3.85 8.11 10.58
N PHE A 195 3.84 8.68 11.80
CA PHE A 195 3.44 10.06 12.06
C PHE A 195 4.22 11.05 11.20
N LEU A 196 5.55 10.94 11.16
CA LEU A 196 6.41 11.85 10.41
C LEU A 196 6.13 11.78 8.89
N ASN A 197 5.94 10.58 8.34
CA ASN A 197 5.56 10.37 6.94
C ASN A 197 4.20 10.99 6.61
N LEU A 198 3.17 10.70 7.41
CA LEU A 198 1.81 11.25 7.22
C LEU A 198 1.80 12.78 7.31
N LYS A 199 2.59 13.34 8.24
CA LYS A 199 2.74 14.78 8.37
C LYS A 199 3.34 15.39 7.10
N LEU A 200 4.38 14.78 6.55
CA LEU A 200 5.00 15.26 5.31
C LEU A 200 4.05 15.13 4.11
N LEU A 201 3.31 14.02 4.00
CA LEU A 201 2.28 13.82 2.97
C LEU A 201 1.19 14.90 3.05
N CYS A 202 0.66 15.18 4.24
CA CYS A 202 -0.30 16.25 4.48
C CYS A 202 0.30 17.63 4.13
N ASP A 203 1.46 17.97 4.68
CA ASP A 203 2.03 19.31 4.56
C ASP A 203 2.45 19.63 3.13
N LYS A 204 3.05 18.66 2.41
CA LYS A 204 3.64 18.84 1.08
C LYS A 204 2.64 18.57 -0.05
N TYR A 205 1.84 17.51 0.06
CA TYR A 205 0.95 17.06 -1.00
C TYR A 205 -0.53 17.31 -0.73
N LYS A 206 -0.88 17.87 0.43
CA LYS A 206 -2.24 18.22 0.82
C LYS A 206 -3.19 17.01 0.82
N ASP A 207 -2.64 15.81 1.07
CA ASP A 207 -3.43 14.59 1.20
C ASP A 207 -4.33 14.68 2.44
N SER A 208 -5.64 14.85 2.21
CA SER A 208 -6.60 15.19 3.26
C SER A 208 -6.78 14.05 4.26
N VAL A 209 -6.69 12.81 3.80
CA VAL A 209 -6.69 11.62 4.66
C VAL A 209 -5.49 11.65 5.62
N SER A 210 -4.28 11.88 5.10
CA SER A 210 -3.07 12.00 5.92
C SER A 210 -3.19 13.13 6.94
N CYS A 211 -3.75 14.28 6.55
CA CYS A 211 -4.01 15.39 7.48
C CYS A 211 -4.96 14.96 8.62
N GLY A 212 -6.03 14.22 8.32
CA GLY A 212 -6.98 13.76 9.33
C GLY A 212 -6.35 12.79 10.32
N VAL A 213 -5.53 11.86 9.82
CA VAL A 213 -4.78 10.92 10.68
C VAL A 213 -3.80 11.66 11.56
N VAL A 214 -3.04 12.63 11.04
CA VAL A 214 -2.12 13.46 11.82
C VAL A 214 -2.85 14.23 12.93
N GLY A 215 -4.05 14.76 12.63
CA GLY A 215 -4.93 15.39 13.62
C GLY A 215 -5.22 14.45 14.79
N GLY A 216 -5.63 13.21 14.50
CA GLY A 216 -5.87 12.19 15.51
C GLY A 216 -4.63 11.74 16.28
N LEU A 217 -3.46 11.67 15.63
CA LEU A 217 -2.21 11.34 16.32
C LEU A 217 -1.80 12.43 17.32
N TYR A 218 -1.99 13.71 16.98
CA TYR A 218 -1.80 14.83 17.93
C TYR A 218 -2.83 14.85 19.06
N GLU A 219 -4.09 14.49 18.78
CA GLU A 219 -5.13 14.40 19.81
C GLU A 219 -4.81 13.30 20.84
N ASN A 220 -4.40 12.12 20.36
CA ASN A 220 -4.21 10.93 21.18
C ASN A 220 -2.78 10.75 21.71
N GLY A 221 -1.82 11.60 21.31
CA GLY A 221 -0.43 11.48 21.72
C GLY A 221 0.28 10.23 21.17
N LYS A 222 -0.09 9.80 19.97
CA LYS A 222 0.43 8.57 19.34
C LYS A 222 1.62 8.89 18.42
N GLY A 223 2.82 8.50 18.84
CA GLY A 223 4.06 8.82 18.11
C GLY A 223 4.50 10.29 18.21
N VAL A 224 3.71 11.13 18.87
CA VAL A 224 3.95 12.56 19.10
C VAL A 224 3.33 12.95 20.45
N ARG A 225 3.78 14.05 21.08
CA ARG A 225 3.13 14.56 22.30
C ARG A 225 1.72 15.08 21.99
N ILE A 226 0.80 14.93 22.94
CA ILE A 226 -0.55 15.48 22.85
C ILE A 226 -0.46 16.99 22.58
N ASN A 227 -1.16 17.46 21.55
CA ASN A 227 -1.24 18.88 21.22
C ASN A 227 -2.56 19.20 20.52
N PHE A 228 -3.55 19.65 21.28
CA PHE A 228 -4.89 19.95 20.76
C PHE A 228 -4.92 21.11 19.76
N LYS A 229 -4.01 22.08 19.87
CA LYS A 229 -3.89 23.17 18.88
C LYS A 229 -3.47 22.62 17.51
N GLN A 230 -2.51 21.70 17.49
CA GLN A 230 -2.11 21.02 16.25
C GLN A 230 -3.18 20.05 15.77
N ALA A 231 -3.82 19.29 16.67
CA ALA A 231 -4.91 18.40 16.31
C ALA A 231 -6.02 19.15 15.56
N LYS A 232 -6.52 20.26 16.14
CA LYS A 232 -7.50 21.14 15.51
C LYS A 232 -7.03 21.65 14.16
N LYS A 233 -5.78 22.13 14.05
CA LYS A 233 -5.22 22.61 12.77
C LYS A 233 -5.29 21.53 11.69
N TYR A 234 -4.78 20.33 11.98
CA TYR A 234 -4.71 19.24 11.00
C TYR A 234 -6.08 18.66 10.65
N TYR A 235 -7.00 18.59 11.61
CA TYR A 235 -8.40 18.28 11.33
C TYR A 235 -9.07 19.33 10.43
N GLY A 236 -8.77 20.61 10.62
CA GLY A 236 -9.22 21.68 9.72
C GLY A 236 -8.71 21.49 8.29
N LEU A 237 -7.40 21.27 8.13
CA LEU A 237 -6.80 20.98 6.81
C LEU A 237 -7.43 19.76 6.13
N ALA A 238 -7.72 18.71 6.89
CA ALA A 238 -8.40 17.52 6.38
C ALA A 238 -9.83 17.83 5.93
N CYS A 239 -10.56 18.65 6.69
CA CYS A 239 -11.91 19.08 6.35
C CYS A 239 -11.95 19.99 5.12
N ASP A 240 -11.01 20.94 5.01
CA ASP A 240 -10.85 21.80 3.85
C ASP A 240 -10.58 20.98 2.58
N GLY A 241 -9.88 19.85 2.72
CA GLY A 241 -9.71 18.84 1.69
C GLY A 241 -10.81 17.77 1.66
N GLY A 242 -12.03 18.06 2.12
CA GLY A 242 -13.21 17.20 1.97
C GLY A 242 -13.19 15.86 2.72
N TYR A 243 -12.26 15.64 3.66
CA TYR A 243 -12.23 14.41 4.46
C TYR A 243 -13.18 14.50 5.65
N GLN A 244 -14.27 13.74 5.63
CA GLN A 244 -15.35 13.84 6.62
C GLN A 244 -14.89 13.64 8.07
N LEU A 245 -14.06 12.62 8.34
CA LEU A 245 -13.52 12.42 9.70
C LEU A 245 -12.65 13.60 10.15
N GLY A 246 -12.05 14.33 9.19
CA GLY A 246 -11.41 15.61 9.41
C GLY A 246 -12.37 16.67 9.93
N CYS A 247 -13.51 16.84 9.25
CA CYS A 247 -14.56 17.77 9.65
C CYS A 247 -15.17 17.45 11.01
N ASP A 248 -15.43 16.16 11.28
CA ASP A 248 -15.99 15.72 12.57
C ASP A 248 -15.01 16.01 13.72
N GLY A 249 -13.72 15.71 13.50
CA GLY A 249 -12.65 16.07 14.42
C GLY A 249 -12.58 17.58 14.65
N TYR A 250 -12.63 18.38 13.58
CA TYR A 250 -12.56 19.83 13.66
C TYR A 250 -13.74 20.43 14.46
N LYS A 251 -14.97 20.00 14.19
CA LYS A 251 -16.18 20.44 14.90
C LYS A 251 -16.12 20.15 16.39
N ARG A 252 -15.64 18.97 16.77
CA ARG A 252 -15.45 18.57 18.17
C ARG A 252 -14.50 19.50 18.92
N PHE A 253 -13.45 20.01 18.27
CA PHE A 253 -12.56 21.04 18.84
C PHE A 253 -13.13 22.47 18.81
N MET A 254 -14.26 22.68 18.15
CA MET A 254 -15.00 23.94 18.14
C MET A 254 -16.17 23.94 19.13
N GLY A 255 -16.49 22.80 19.75
CA GLY A 255 -17.57 22.67 20.72
C GLY A 255 -18.98 22.55 20.11
N TYR A 256 -19.07 22.11 18.85
CA TYR A 256 -20.32 21.83 18.13
C TYR A 256 -20.69 20.35 18.16
#